data_AF-A0A9W9Y7K7-F1
#
_entry.id   AF-A0A9W9Y7K7-F1
#
_cell.length_a   1.000
_cell.length_b   1.000
_cell.length_c   1.000
_cell.angle_alpha   90.00
_cell.angle_beta   90.00
_cell.angle_gamma   90.00
#
_symmetry.space_group_name_H-M   'P 1'
#
loop_
_entity.id
_entity.type
_entity.pdbx_description
1 polymer ?
#
loop_
_entity_poly.entity_id
_entity_poly.type
_entity_poly.pdbx_seq_one_letter_code
_entity_poly.pdbx_strand_id
1 'polypeptide(L)'
;MAPTASASVWPLIFQFLEPEDLVSVSAVCFSWWQFVFRGSSPRALRKCEEIDLAYTGTLYKKVPLKLFTGMTSINLHGTGISTKNFLKLVTAARRLRVLVIENCGEISESAIFKAKDSLRYMTNINVSYNAQFSVLAIACLCSYPAIQEICANGLSLEEKEILFLSKTFPRLVSGKIDLQTETTGDGDYFFDIVDTVADEELFDKFFDNETMQCISPMQFLNVARDNFTRFVFCSCFCFV
;
A
#
# COMPACT_ATOMS: atom_id res chain seq x y z
N MET A 1 -13.32 43.76 -22.04
CA MET A 1 -13.77 42.57 -21.30
C MET A 1 -13.14 42.64 -19.92
N ALA A 2 -13.95 42.85 -18.88
CA ALA A 2 -13.47 42.89 -17.50
C ALA A 2 -13.09 41.45 -17.06
N PRO A 3 -11.97 41.25 -16.35
CA PRO A 3 -11.67 39.96 -15.75
C PRO A 3 -12.74 39.66 -14.69
N THR A 4 -13.33 38.48 -14.77
CA THR A 4 -14.31 38.02 -13.77
C THR A 4 -13.65 37.99 -12.39
N ALA A 5 -14.23 38.72 -11.43
CA ALA A 5 -13.69 38.96 -10.09
C ALA A 5 -13.44 37.70 -9.24
N SER A 6 -13.81 36.51 -9.72
CA SER A 6 -13.62 35.24 -9.00
C SER A 6 -12.21 34.66 -9.10
N ALA A 7 -11.40 35.04 -10.09
CA ALA A 7 -10.05 34.48 -10.27
C ALA A 7 -8.97 35.16 -9.40
N SER A 8 -9.24 36.35 -8.84
CA SER A 8 -8.25 37.18 -8.14
C SER A 8 -8.25 37.03 -6.62
N VAL A 9 -9.29 36.46 -6.01
CA VAL A 9 -9.43 36.39 -4.55
C VAL A 9 -8.79 35.11 -3.95
N TRP A 10 -8.79 33.99 -4.68
CA TRP A 10 -8.26 32.72 -4.17
C TRP A 10 -6.80 32.78 -3.70
N PRO A 11 -5.86 33.43 -4.41
CA PRO A 11 -4.48 33.54 -3.92
C PRO A 11 -4.35 34.33 -2.61
N LEU A 12 -5.30 35.21 -2.30
CA LEU A 12 -5.35 35.92 -1.02
C LEU A 12 -5.92 35.01 0.08
N ILE A 13 -6.98 34.26 -0.22
CA ILE A 13 -7.56 33.28 0.72
C ILE A 13 -6.52 32.22 1.09
N PHE A 14 -5.75 31.71 0.12
CA PHE A 14 -4.73 30.68 0.35
C PHE A 14 -3.61 31.14 1.30
N GLN A 15 -3.38 32.44 1.48
CA GLN A 15 -2.37 32.91 2.45
C GLN A 15 -2.77 32.65 3.91
N PHE A 16 -4.04 32.37 4.18
CA PHE A 16 -4.57 32.09 5.50
C PHE A 16 -4.73 30.59 5.78
N LEU A 17 -4.43 29.74 4.80
CA LEU A 17 -4.53 28.29 4.93
C LEU A 17 -3.24 27.70 5.49
N GLU A 18 -3.37 26.67 6.32
CA GLU A 18 -2.23 25.88 6.77
C GLU A 18 -1.62 25.09 5.59
N PRO A 19 -0.34 24.68 5.65
CA PRO A 19 0.30 23.91 4.59
C PRO A 19 -0.49 22.66 4.15
N GLU A 20 -1.13 21.99 5.09
CA GLU A 20 -1.95 20.80 4.90
C GLU A 20 -3.22 21.15 4.12
N ASP A 21 -3.90 22.23 4.52
CA ASP A 21 -5.06 22.77 3.81
C ASP A 21 -4.70 23.25 2.40
N LEU A 22 -3.52 23.84 2.23
CA LEU A 22 -3.01 24.28 0.93
C LEU A 22 -2.85 23.10 -0.04
N VAL A 23 -2.41 21.94 0.46
CA VAL A 23 -2.33 20.72 -0.34
C VAL A 23 -3.72 20.20 -0.68
N SER A 24 -4.65 20.18 0.27
CA SER A 24 -6.04 19.77 0.04
C SER A 24 -6.79 20.67 -0.95
N VAL A 25 -6.63 22.00 -0.88
CA VAL A 25 -7.25 22.89 -1.88
C VAL A 25 -6.56 22.77 -3.24
N SER A 26 -5.26 22.45 -3.27
CA SER A 26 -4.57 22.19 -4.55
C SER A 26 -5.18 21.00 -5.29
N ALA A 27 -5.84 20.09 -4.56
CA ALA A 27 -6.52 18.92 -5.10
C ALA A 27 -7.82 19.23 -5.86
N VAL A 28 -8.42 20.42 -5.65
CA VAL A 28 -9.72 20.80 -6.22
C VAL A 28 -9.65 21.02 -7.73
N CYS A 29 -8.66 21.77 -8.22
CA CYS A 29 -8.48 21.98 -9.66
C CYS A 29 -7.05 22.42 -10.01
N PHE A 30 -6.71 22.30 -11.29
CA PHE A 30 -5.39 22.65 -11.79
C PHE A 30 -5.00 24.12 -11.56
N SER A 31 -5.95 25.05 -11.64
CA SER A 31 -5.69 26.48 -11.39
C SER A 31 -5.29 26.72 -9.94
N TRP A 32 -5.96 26.06 -8.98
CA TRP A 32 -5.65 26.16 -7.55
C TRP A 32 -4.30 25.53 -7.26
N TRP A 33 -4.00 24.38 -7.86
CA TRP A 33 -2.67 23.78 -7.83
C TRP A 33 -1.58 24.76 -8.31
N GLN A 34 -1.81 25.49 -9.41
CA GLN A 34 -0.83 26.48 -9.89
C GLN A 34 -0.63 27.62 -8.89
N PHE A 35 -1.68 28.10 -8.24
CA PHE A 35 -1.54 29.16 -7.22
C PHE A 35 -0.72 28.68 -6.01
N VAL A 36 -1.01 27.47 -5.51
CA VAL A 36 -0.34 26.88 -4.36
C VAL A 36 1.14 26.59 -4.67
N PHE A 37 1.43 25.95 -5.81
CA PHE A 37 2.77 25.43 -6.10
C PHE A 37 3.63 26.29 -7.03
N ARG A 38 3.06 27.22 -7.81
CA ARG A 38 3.81 28.13 -8.70
C ARG A 38 3.76 29.60 -8.26
N GLY A 39 2.70 30.01 -7.56
CA GLY A 39 2.41 31.43 -7.30
C GLY A 39 3.17 32.04 -6.12
N SER A 40 3.03 31.48 -4.90
CA SER A 40 3.36 32.27 -3.70
C SER A 40 3.93 31.57 -2.46
N SER A 41 4.00 30.24 -2.33
CA SER A 41 4.59 29.65 -1.10
C SER A 41 5.26 28.26 -1.22
N PRO A 42 6.36 28.13 -1.99
CA PRO A 42 7.19 26.92 -1.94
C PRO A 42 7.84 26.67 -0.58
N ARG A 43 7.85 27.66 0.33
CA ARG A 43 8.44 27.56 1.67
C ARG A 43 7.48 26.94 2.69
N ALA A 44 6.18 27.25 2.64
CA ALA A 44 5.19 26.64 3.53
C ALA A 44 5.08 25.12 3.29
N LEU A 45 5.10 24.73 2.02
CA LEU A 45 5.03 23.33 1.59
C LEU A 45 6.28 22.48 1.92
N ARG A 46 7.40 23.10 2.34
CA ARG A 46 8.58 22.33 2.80
C ARG A 46 8.35 21.65 4.15
N LYS A 47 7.39 22.14 4.93
CA LYS A 47 7.03 21.58 6.23
C LYS A 47 5.91 20.54 6.14
N CYS A 48 5.26 20.45 4.98
CA CYS A 48 4.18 19.53 4.75
C CYS A 48 4.76 18.12 4.61
N GLU A 49 4.33 17.22 5.49
CA GLU A 49 4.73 15.81 5.49
C GLU A 49 3.59 14.89 5.00
N GLU A 50 2.40 15.43 4.76
CA GLU A 50 1.22 14.68 4.37
C GLU A 50 0.62 15.24 3.08
N ILE A 51 0.16 14.35 2.19
CA ILE A 51 -0.52 14.77 0.97
C ILE A 51 -1.73 13.90 0.69
N ASP A 52 -2.88 14.56 0.58
CA ASP A 52 -4.12 13.94 0.16
C ASP A 52 -4.45 14.29 -1.30
N LEU A 53 -4.57 13.25 -2.12
CA LEU A 53 -4.94 13.31 -3.53
C LEU A 53 -6.15 12.40 -3.83
N ALA A 54 -6.90 11.99 -2.81
CA ALA A 54 -8.05 11.12 -2.95
C ALA A 54 -9.06 11.68 -3.96
N TYR A 55 -9.56 10.82 -4.84
CA TYR A 55 -10.57 11.14 -5.85
C TYR A 55 -10.23 12.29 -6.81
N THR A 56 -8.96 12.70 -6.90
CA THR A 56 -8.50 13.77 -7.80
C THR A 56 -8.22 13.29 -9.24
N GLY A 57 -8.57 12.03 -9.54
CA GLY A 57 -8.33 11.41 -10.84
C GLY A 57 -6.84 11.26 -11.15
N THR A 58 -6.27 12.18 -11.93
CA THR A 58 -4.86 12.11 -12.38
C THR A 58 -4.00 13.30 -11.93
N LEU A 59 -4.46 14.07 -10.95
CA LEU A 59 -3.74 15.26 -10.47
C LEU A 59 -2.33 14.93 -9.94
N TYR A 60 -2.12 13.74 -9.39
CA TYR A 60 -0.80 13.26 -8.97
C TYR A 60 0.28 13.42 -10.07
N LYS A 61 -0.09 13.42 -11.37
CA LYS A 61 0.84 13.62 -12.49
C LYS A 61 1.35 15.06 -12.59
N LYS A 62 0.64 16.02 -11.99
CA LYS A 62 1.00 17.44 -11.99
C LYS A 62 1.84 17.80 -10.77
N VAL A 63 1.71 17.07 -9.66
CA VAL A 63 2.48 17.28 -8.44
C VAL A 63 3.98 17.06 -8.73
N PRO A 64 4.88 17.99 -8.32
CA PRO A 64 6.29 17.85 -8.66
C PRO A 64 6.88 16.72 -7.82
N LEU A 65 7.65 15.83 -8.45
CA LEU A 65 8.16 14.63 -7.77
C LEU A 65 8.98 14.94 -6.51
N LYS A 66 9.64 16.11 -6.48
CA LYS A 66 10.41 16.59 -5.32
C LYS A 66 9.56 16.78 -4.06
N LEU A 67 8.26 17.06 -4.20
CA LEU A 67 7.36 17.23 -3.07
C LEU A 67 7.25 15.93 -2.26
N PHE A 68 7.14 14.79 -2.95
CA PHE A 68 7.01 13.47 -2.31
C PHE A 68 8.24 13.06 -1.50
N THR A 69 9.41 13.66 -1.73
CA THR A 69 10.64 13.30 -1.01
C THR A 69 10.59 13.59 0.49
N GLY A 70 9.76 14.56 0.90
CA GLY A 70 9.55 14.92 2.30
C GLY A 70 8.36 14.21 2.96
N MET A 71 7.54 13.49 2.19
CA MET A 71 6.25 12.99 2.67
C MET A 71 6.40 11.74 3.53
N THR A 72 5.71 11.73 4.65
CA THR A 72 5.50 10.61 5.56
C THR A 72 4.12 9.98 5.35
N SER A 73 3.14 10.71 4.84
CA SER A 73 1.80 10.20 4.50
C SER A 73 1.39 10.58 3.09
N ILE A 74 0.89 9.61 2.31
CA ILE A 74 0.36 9.84 0.97
C ILE A 74 -0.98 9.11 0.83
N ASN A 75 -2.03 9.86 0.52
CA ASN A 75 -3.35 9.33 0.19
C ASN A 75 -3.63 9.47 -1.32
N LEU A 76 -3.83 8.33 -1.99
CA LEU A 76 -4.13 8.20 -3.43
C LEU A 76 -5.47 7.51 -3.67
N HIS A 77 -6.31 7.39 -2.64
CA HIS A 77 -7.59 6.69 -2.70
C HIS A 77 -8.42 7.06 -3.93
N GLY A 78 -8.92 6.07 -4.67
CA GLY A 78 -9.80 6.28 -5.82
C GLY A 78 -9.15 7.07 -6.97
N THR A 79 -7.82 7.14 -7.03
CA THR A 79 -7.11 7.77 -8.17
C THR A 79 -6.86 6.76 -9.30
N GLY A 80 -6.79 7.27 -10.54
CA GLY A 80 -6.37 6.50 -11.71
C GLY A 80 -4.84 6.40 -11.80
N ILE A 81 -4.18 5.98 -10.71
CA ILE A 81 -2.72 5.88 -10.66
C ILE A 81 -2.22 4.61 -11.32
N SER A 82 -1.52 4.77 -12.45
CA SER A 82 -0.92 3.63 -13.14
C SER A 82 0.30 3.09 -12.39
N THR A 83 0.55 1.78 -12.54
CA THR A 83 1.76 1.08 -12.03
C THR A 83 3.06 1.87 -12.22
N LYS A 84 3.28 2.44 -13.40
CA LYS A 84 4.51 3.21 -13.71
C LYS A 84 4.62 4.47 -12.85
N ASN A 85 3.51 5.17 -12.63
CA ASN A 85 3.51 6.39 -11.84
C ASN A 85 3.57 6.09 -10.34
N PHE A 86 2.89 5.04 -9.89
CA PHE A 86 3.01 4.52 -8.53
C PHE A 86 4.48 4.23 -8.18
N LEU A 87 5.19 3.44 -9.01
CA LEU A 87 6.60 3.11 -8.76
C LEU A 87 7.50 4.34 -8.73
N LYS A 88 7.28 5.31 -9.62
CA LYS A 88 8.02 6.59 -9.60
C LYS A 88 7.79 7.36 -8.31
N LEU A 89 6.55 7.43 -7.84
CA LEU A 89 6.16 8.14 -6.65
C LEU A 89 6.77 7.50 -5.39
N VAL A 90 6.60 6.18 -5.19
CA VAL A 90 7.14 5.49 -4.00
C VAL A 90 8.67 5.50 -3.98
N THR A 91 9.33 5.48 -5.14
CA THR A 91 10.80 5.61 -5.23
C THR A 91 11.28 7.00 -4.79
N ALA A 92 10.46 8.04 -4.99
CA ALA A 92 10.76 9.39 -4.51
C ALA A 92 10.45 9.55 -3.02
N ALA A 93 9.38 8.93 -2.53
CA ALA A 93 8.87 9.03 -1.16
C ALA A 93 9.66 8.18 -0.15
N ARG A 94 10.96 8.45 0.00
CA ARG A 94 11.88 7.66 0.85
C ARG A 94 11.56 7.67 2.34
N ARG A 95 10.73 8.61 2.81
CA ARG A 95 10.33 8.76 4.22
C ARG A 95 8.92 8.25 4.49
N LEU A 96 8.25 7.68 3.49
CA LEU A 96 6.86 7.24 3.59
C LEU A 96 6.67 6.26 4.75
N ARG A 97 5.63 6.52 5.53
CA ARG A 97 5.15 5.72 6.67
C ARG A 97 3.74 5.21 6.40
N VAL A 98 2.88 6.09 5.90
CA VAL A 98 1.48 5.79 5.61
C VAL A 98 1.21 5.91 4.13
N LEU A 99 0.60 4.89 3.53
CA LEU A 99 0.23 4.87 2.13
C LEU A 99 -1.21 4.36 1.95
N VAL A 100 -2.07 5.20 1.41
CA VAL A 100 -3.43 4.79 1.04
C VAL A 100 -3.51 4.67 -0.48
N ILE A 101 -3.68 3.45 -0.97
CA ILE A 101 -3.92 3.12 -2.39
C ILE A 101 -5.21 2.32 -2.54
N GLU A 102 -6.19 2.60 -1.68
CA GLU A 102 -7.52 2.04 -1.77
C GLU A 102 -8.17 2.36 -3.14
N ASN A 103 -8.87 1.38 -3.71
CA ASN A 103 -9.60 1.52 -4.97
C ASN A 103 -8.74 2.11 -6.12
N CYS A 104 -7.50 1.65 -6.26
CA CYS A 104 -6.53 2.10 -7.27
C CYS A 104 -6.29 1.00 -8.32
N GLY A 105 -7.34 0.63 -9.06
CA GLY A 105 -7.35 -0.55 -9.96
C GLY A 105 -6.31 -0.59 -11.09
N GLU A 106 -5.61 0.51 -11.38
CA GLU A 106 -4.52 0.56 -12.39
C GLU A 106 -3.13 0.20 -11.82
N ILE A 107 -3.02 -0.05 -10.50
CA ILE A 107 -1.80 -0.56 -9.86
C ILE A 107 -1.80 -2.08 -9.97
N SER A 108 -0.88 -2.64 -10.76
CA SER A 108 -0.70 -4.09 -10.83
C SER A 108 -0.09 -4.61 -9.54
N GLU A 109 -0.41 -5.86 -9.19
CA GLU A 109 0.19 -6.56 -8.06
C GLU A 109 1.74 -6.55 -8.11
N SER A 110 2.31 -6.75 -9.30
CA SER A 110 3.77 -6.72 -9.51
C SER A 110 4.44 -5.41 -9.05
N ALA A 111 3.67 -4.32 -8.99
CA ALA A 111 4.16 -3.03 -8.51
C ALA A 111 4.43 -3.04 -7.00
N ILE A 112 3.62 -3.77 -6.22
CA ILE A 112 3.82 -3.96 -4.78
C ILE A 112 5.14 -4.71 -4.53
N PHE A 113 5.43 -5.74 -5.33
CA PHE A 113 6.69 -6.49 -5.23
C PHE A 113 7.90 -5.59 -5.52
N LYS A 114 7.81 -4.80 -6.60
CA LYS A 114 8.88 -3.88 -7.02
C LYS A 114 9.06 -2.69 -6.08
N ALA A 115 8.06 -2.35 -5.28
CA ALA A 115 8.10 -1.21 -4.37
C ALA A 115 8.77 -1.54 -3.02
N LYS A 116 9.07 -2.82 -2.73
CA LYS A 116 9.55 -3.28 -1.42
C LYS A 116 10.69 -2.45 -0.84
N ASP A 117 11.76 -2.23 -1.61
CA ASP A 117 12.93 -1.49 -1.12
C ASP A 117 12.65 0.02 -0.90
N SER A 118 11.74 0.57 -1.70
CA SER A 118 11.30 1.97 -1.62
C SER A 118 10.40 2.21 -0.40
N LEU A 119 9.65 1.19 0.01
CA LEU A 119 8.66 1.25 1.09
C LEU A 119 9.17 0.63 2.41
N ARG A 120 10.48 0.45 2.57
CA ARG A 120 11.09 -0.24 3.74
C ARG A 120 10.75 0.35 5.12
N TYR A 121 10.31 1.61 5.18
CA TYR A 121 9.91 2.26 6.42
C TYR A 121 8.40 2.41 6.59
N MET A 122 7.61 1.92 5.62
CA MET A 122 6.16 1.99 5.67
C MET A 122 5.65 1.17 6.86
N THR A 123 4.81 1.80 7.66
CA THR A 123 4.18 1.23 8.86
C THR A 123 2.72 0.89 8.61
N ASN A 124 2.03 1.65 7.76
CA ASN A 124 0.60 1.44 7.50
C ASN A 124 0.35 1.51 6.00
N ILE A 125 -0.42 0.55 5.48
CA ILE A 125 -0.89 0.58 4.10
C ILE A 125 -2.34 0.18 4.01
N ASN A 126 -3.11 0.93 3.22
CA ASN A 126 -4.45 0.55 2.83
C ASN A 126 -4.46 0.20 1.34
N VAL A 127 -4.75 -1.07 1.05
CA VAL A 127 -4.86 -1.65 -0.30
C VAL A 127 -6.27 -2.12 -0.62
N SER A 128 -7.26 -1.70 0.17
CA SER A 128 -8.64 -2.16 0.08
C SER A 128 -9.25 -1.90 -1.31
N TYR A 129 -10.20 -2.76 -1.70
CA TYR A 129 -10.95 -2.69 -2.95
C TYR A 129 -10.07 -2.66 -4.23
N ASN A 130 -8.87 -3.24 -4.17
CA ASN A 130 -8.03 -3.48 -5.33
C ASN A 130 -8.18 -4.94 -5.79
N ALA A 131 -9.25 -5.24 -6.53
CA ALA A 131 -9.59 -6.60 -6.96
C ALA A 131 -8.47 -7.33 -7.75
N GLN A 132 -7.48 -6.60 -8.27
CA GLN A 132 -6.30 -7.13 -8.94
C GLN A 132 -5.19 -7.63 -7.98
N PHE A 133 -5.32 -7.41 -6.67
CA PHE A 133 -4.38 -7.89 -5.66
C PHE A 133 -4.86 -9.23 -5.09
N SER A 134 -3.93 -10.19 -5.00
CA SER A 134 -4.15 -11.50 -4.41
C SER A 134 -3.49 -11.61 -3.04
N VAL A 135 -3.58 -12.81 -2.44
CA VAL A 135 -2.82 -13.19 -1.24
C VAL A 135 -1.32 -12.89 -1.37
N LEU A 136 -0.75 -12.96 -2.58
CA LEU A 136 0.67 -12.70 -2.80
C LEU A 136 1.04 -11.24 -2.53
N ALA A 137 0.17 -10.29 -2.89
CA ALA A 137 0.35 -8.88 -2.56
C ALA A 137 0.43 -8.69 -1.04
N ILE A 138 -0.50 -9.31 -0.31
CA ILE A 138 -0.57 -9.23 1.16
C ILE A 138 0.64 -9.90 1.81
N ALA A 139 1.03 -11.09 1.35
CA ALA A 139 2.22 -11.79 1.81
C ALA A 139 3.49 -10.94 1.58
N CYS A 140 3.59 -10.26 0.44
CA CYS A 140 4.68 -9.33 0.18
C CYS A 140 4.70 -8.18 1.19
N LEU A 141 3.56 -7.56 1.46
CA LEU A 141 3.44 -6.47 2.44
C LEU A 141 3.78 -6.94 3.87
N CYS A 142 3.33 -8.14 4.27
CA CYS A 142 3.66 -8.74 5.57
C CYS A 142 5.17 -8.95 5.76
N SER A 143 5.92 -9.11 4.65
CA SER A 143 7.38 -9.22 4.67
C SER A 143 8.11 -7.89 4.88
N TYR A 144 7.41 -6.75 4.93
CA TYR A 144 8.04 -5.45 5.11
C TYR A 144 8.48 -5.29 6.57
N PRO A 145 9.70 -4.83 6.84
CA PRO A 145 10.27 -4.87 8.18
C PRO A 145 9.54 -3.94 9.16
N ALA A 146 9.06 -2.80 8.68
CA ALA A 146 8.43 -1.77 9.50
C ALA A 146 6.89 -1.85 9.54
N ILE A 147 6.25 -2.71 8.75
CA ILE A 147 4.78 -2.75 8.64
C ILE A 147 4.15 -3.11 9.98
N GLN A 148 3.05 -2.45 10.32
CA GLN A 148 2.28 -2.64 11.55
C GLN A 148 0.80 -2.83 11.25
N GLU A 149 0.30 -2.26 10.15
CA GLU A 149 -1.11 -2.37 9.78
C GLU A 149 -1.26 -2.51 8.26
N ILE A 150 -2.13 -3.41 7.85
CA ILE A 150 -2.55 -3.63 6.47
C ILE A 150 -4.08 -3.66 6.43
N CYS A 151 -4.68 -2.68 5.77
CA CYS A 151 -6.11 -2.71 5.44
C CYS A 151 -6.27 -3.35 4.06
N ALA A 152 -6.98 -4.48 3.99
CA ALA A 152 -7.17 -5.30 2.79
C ALA A 152 -8.66 -5.63 2.57
N ASN A 153 -9.55 -4.70 2.94
CA ASN A 153 -10.99 -4.85 2.80
C ASN A 153 -11.40 -4.98 1.33
N GLY A 154 -12.48 -5.71 1.05
CA GLY A 154 -12.95 -5.94 -0.31
C GLY A 154 -12.01 -6.72 -1.23
N LEU A 155 -10.91 -7.30 -0.73
CA LEU A 155 -10.13 -8.30 -1.45
C LEU A 155 -10.80 -9.67 -1.31
N SER A 156 -10.90 -10.42 -2.40
CA SER A 156 -11.46 -11.77 -2.39
C SER A 156 -10.36 -12.77 -2.03
N LEU A 157 -10.13 -12.98 -0.73
CA LEU A 157 -9.20 -13.98 -0.22
C LEU A 157 -9.95 -15.23 0.21
N GLU A 158 -9.51 -16.41 -0.24
CA GLU A 158 -10.05 -17.68 0.21
C GLU A 158 -9.60 -18.00 1.65
N GLU A 159 -10.39 -18.79 2.38
CA GLU A 159 -10.06 -19.21 3.75
C GLU A 159 -8.67 -19.85 3.85
N LYS A 160 -8.30 -20.67 2.85
CA LYS A 160 -6.98 -21.30 2.76
C LYS A 160 -5.84 -20.27 2.58
N GLU A 161 -6.09 -19.17 1.88
CA GLU A 161 -5.12 -18.10 1.65
C GLU A 161 -4.92 -17.28 2.92
N ILE A 162 -6.00 -17.03 3.66
CA ILE A 162 -5.98 -16.41 4.99
C ILE A 162 -5.19 -17.29 5.97
N LEU A 163 -5.46 -18.61 5.98
CA LEU A 163 -4.70 -19.57 6.79
C LEU A 163 -3.22 -19.60 6.40
N PHE A 164 -2.91 -19.56 5.10
CA PHE A 164 -1.53 -19.45 4.63
C PHE A 164 -0.85 -18.19 5.19
N LEU A 165 -1.50 -17.03 5.16
CA LEU A 165 -0.94 -15.79 5.71
C LEU A 165 -0.69 -15.90 7.21
N SER A 166 -1.65 -16.40 7.99
CA SER A 166 -1.51 -16.52 9.43
C SER A 166 -0.38 -17.49 9.81
N LYS A 167 -0.29 -18.67 9.18
CA LYS A 167 0.77 -19.64 9.47
C LYS A 167 2.15 -19.18 8.98
N THR A 168 2.22 -18.46 7.86
CA THR A 168 3.50 -18.02 7.26
C THR A 168 4.09 -16.78 7.95
N PHE A 169 3.27 -15.90 8.49
CA PHE A 169 3.71 -14.64 9.09
C PHE A 169 3.39 -14.59 10.60
N PRO A 170 4.32 -15.05 11.47
CA PRO A 170 4.11 -15.06 12.92
C PRO A 170 3.77 -13.70 13.53
N ARG A 171 4.15 -12.61 12.85
CA ARG A 171 3.83 -11.25 13.29
C ARG A 171 2.32 -10.98 13.25
N LEU A 172 1.61 -11.52 12.26
CA LEU A 172 0.14 -11.48 12.21
C LEU A 172 -0.40 -12.22 13.44
N VAL A 173 -0.02 -13.50 13.64
CA VAL A 173 -0.46 -14.33 14.78
C VAL A 173 -0.22 -13.68 16.13
N SER A 174 0.92 -13.01 16.30
CA SER A 174 1.25 -12.31 17.55
C SER A 174 0.54 -10.97 17.74
N GLY A 175 -0.31 -10.55 16.81
CA GLY A 175 -0.96 -9.23 16.81
C GLY A 175 -0.01 -8.06 16.59
N LYS A 176 1.24 -8.31 16.15
CA LYS A 176 2.22 -7.26 15.82
C LYS A 176 1.98 -6.60 14.47
N ILE A 177 1.19 -7.26 13.62
CA ILE A 177 0.65 -6.70 12.39
C ILE A 177 -0.86 -6.88 12.47
N ASP A 178 -1.60 -5.80 12.34
CA ASP A 178 -3.05 -5.84 12.18
C ASP A 178 -3.40 -6.01 10.70
N LEU A 179 -4.23 -6.99 10.37
CA LEU A 179 -4.71 -7.26 9.01
C LEU A 179 -6.23 -7.21 9.02
N GLN A 180 -6.79 -6.15 8.44
CA GLN A 180 -8.23 -5.93 8.38
C GLN A 180 -8.79 -6.47 7.06
N THR A 181 -9.71 -7.42 7.16
CA THR A 181 -10.46 -8.01 6.03
C THR A 181 -11.96 -8.00 6.31
N GLU A 182 -12.78 -7.75 5.30
CA GLU A 182 -14.25 -7.67 5.39
C GLU A 182 -14.96 -9.04 5.48
N THR A 183 -14.26 -10.12 5.83
CA THR A 183 -14.85 -11.46 5.83
C THR A 183 -16.16 -11.49 6.63
N THR A 184 -17.19 -11.93 5.92
CA THR A 184 -18.62 -11.88 6.26
C THR A 184 -18.97 -12.29 7.68
N GLY A 185 -19.66 -11.41 8.40
CA GLY A 185 -20.58 -11.74 9.50
C GLY A 185 -19.91 -12.06 10.83
N ASP A 186 -20.05 -11.12 11.77
CA ASP A 186 -19.57 -11.13 13.15
C ASP A 186 -18.04 -11.06 13.33
N GLY A 187 -17.65 -10.06 14.11
CA GLY A 187 -16.27 -9.70 14.42
C GLY A 187 -15.63 -10.67 15.41
N ASP A 188 -15.58 -11.94 15.02
CA ASP A 188 -14.80 -12.95 15.73
C ASP A 188 -13.46 -13.13 15.02
N TYR A 189 -12.43 -13.12 15.85
CA TYR A 189 -11.07 -12.76 15.51
C TYR A 189 -10.49 -13.62 14.38
N PHE A 190 -9.70 -13.00 13.50
CA PHE A 190 -8.77 -13.67 12.58
C PHE A 190 -7.90 -14.76 13.27
N PHE A 191 -7.79 -14.71 14.61
CA PHE A 191 -7.09 -15.69 15.44
C PHE A 191 -7.94 -16.90 15.87
N ASP A 192 -9.28 -16.85 15.83
CA ASP A 192 -10.14 -17.97 16.23
C ASP A 192 -10.22 -19.08 15.14
N ILE A 193 -9.92 -18.74 13.88
CA ILE A 193 -9.72 -19.73 12.81
C ILE A 193 -8.48 -20.61 13.10
N VAL A 194 -7.48 -20.06 13.79
CA VAL A 194 -6.26 -20.81 14.13
C VAL A 194 -6.55 -21.93 15.14
N ASP A 195 -7.58 -21.78 15.98
CA ASP A 195 -8.04 -22.81 16.92
C ASP A 195 -8.97 -23.85 16.27
N THR A 196 -9.57 -23.55 15.10
CA THR A 196 -10.41 -24.50 14.36
C THR A 196 -9.64 -25.34 13.34
N VAL A 197 -8.46 -24.88 12.90
CA VAL A 197 -7.58 -25.62 11.98
C VAL A 197 -6.30 -26.10 12.69
N ALA A 198 -6.50 -26.80 13.80
CA ALA A 198 -5.47 -27.60 14.47
C ALA A 198 -5.16 -28.92 13.73
N ASP A 199 -5.50 -29.02 12.45
CA ASP A 199 -5.13 -30.17 11.62
C ASP A 199 -3.87 -29.81 10.82
N GLU A 200 -2.70 -30.08 11.41
CA GLU A 200 -1.40 -30.06 10.71
C GLU A 200 -1.47 -30.90 9.41
N GLU A 201 -2.30 -31.95 9.39
CA GLU A 201 -2.57 -32.76 8.20
C GLU A 201 -3.13 -31.96 7.01
N LEU A 202 -3.90 -30.90 7.23
CA LEU A 202 -4.53 -30.12 6.16
C LEU A 202 -3.52 -29.15 5.52
N PHE A 203 -2.57 -28.67 6.31
CA PHE A 203 -1.43 -27.88 5.84
C PHE A 203 -0.42 -28.74 5.06
N ASP A 204 -0.14 -29.96 5.51
CA ASP A 204 0.74 -30.88 4.77
C ASP A 204 0.09 -31.34 3.45
N LYS A 205 -1.21 -31.67 3.45
CA LYS A 205 -1.97 -31.95 2.22
C LYS A 205 -2.03 -30.76 1.25
N PHE A 206 -1.87 -29.52 1.73
CA PHE A 206 -1.84 -28.32 0.89
C PHE A 206 -0.53 -28.20 0.09
N PHE A 207 0.61 -28.63 0.66
CA PHE A 207 1.91 -28.63 -0.05
C PHE A 207 2.13 -29.89 -0.90
N ASP A 208 1.46 -31.00 -0.58
CA ASP A 208 1.57 -32.25 -1.33
C ASP A 208 0.73 -32.29 -2.62
N ASN A 209 -0.22 -31.38 -2.79
CA ASN A 209 -1.11 -31.40 -3.96
C ASN A 209 -0.42 -30.79 -5.19
N GLU A 210 -0.16 -31.60 -6.21
CA GLU A 210 0.51 -31.26 -7.50
C GLU A 210 -0.19 -30.17 -8.34
N THR A 211 -1.14 -29.41 -7.78
CA THR A 211 -1.93 -28.37 -8.45
C THR A 211 -1.32 -26.97 -8.40
N MET A 212 -0.12 -26.78 -7.82
CA MET A 212 0.69 -25.55 -8.04
C MET A 212 1.37 -25.50 -9.43
N GLN A 213 0.69 -25.98 -10.48
CA GLN A 213 1.05 -25.68 -11.86
C GLN A 213 0.60 -24.25 -12.20
N CYS A 214 1.33 -23.23 -11.74
CA CYS A 214 1.43 -21.92 -12.42
C CYS A 214 2.46 -20.94 -11.80
N ILE A 215 3.24 -21.33 -10.80
CA ILE A 215 4.42 -20.54 -10.41
C ILE A 215 5.62 -21.45 -10.56
N SER A 216 6.42 -21.21 -11.59
CA SER A 216 7.70 -21.89 -11.73
C SER A 216 8.47 -21.73 -10.41
N PRO A 217 9.05 -22.80 -9.83
CA PRO A 217 9.91 -22.69 -8.66
C PRO A 217 10.98 -21.60 -8.80
N MET A 218 11.40 -21.27 -10.03
CA MET A 218 12.33 -20.18 -10.35
C MET A 218 11.74 -18.76 -10.17
N GLN A 219 10.44 -18.56 -10.36
CA GLN A 219 9.78 -17.26 -10.11
C GLN A 219 9.61 -17.00 -8.61
N PHE A 220 9.30 -18.04 -7.84
CA PHE A 220 9.31 -18.01 -6.38
C PHE A 220 10.75 -17.79 -5.86
N LEU A 221 11.74 -18.52 -6.40
CA LEU A 221 13.16 -18.39 -6.04
C LEU A 221 13.75 -17.00 -6.35
N ASN A 222 13.32 -16.31 -7.41
CA ASN A 222 13.82 -14.96 -7.71
C ASN A 222 13.24 -13.86 -6.83
N VAL A 223 12.00 -14.01 -6.34
CA VAL A 223 11.43 -13.17 -5.28
C VAL A 223 12.06 -13.52 -3.91
N ALA A 224 12.46 -14.79 -3.75
CA ALA A 224 13.02 -15.35 -2.53
C ALA A 224 14.54 -15.15 -2.38
N ARG A 225 15.30 -14.89 -3.46
CA ARG A 225 16.77 -14.87 -3.45
C ARG A 225 17.38 -13.86 -2.48
N ASP A 226 16.70 -12.75 -2.25
CA ASP A 226 17.16 -11.69 -1.32
C ASP A 226 16.44 -11.71 0.05
N ASN A 227 15.47 -12.60 0.27
CA ASN A 227 14.64 -12.59 1.50
C ASN A 227 14.40 -13.94 2.20
N PHE A 228 14.81 -15.08 1.62
CA PHE A 228 14.53 -16.42 2.16
C PHE A 228 15.76 -17.20 2.64
N THR A 229 16.91 -16.56 2.90
CA THR A 229 18.04 -17.21 3.60
C THR A 229 17.72 -17.63 5.05
N ARG A 230 16.49 -17.41 5.53
CA ARG A 230 15.99 -17.92 6.82
C ARG A 230 14.78 -18.85 6.75
N PHE A 231 14.24 -19.18 5.57
CA PHE A 231 12.99 -19.94 5.45
C PHE A 231 13.06 -21.22 4.60
N VAL A 232 14.26 -21.69 4.28
CA VAL A 232 14.47 -23.09 3.86
C VAL A 232 15.51 -23.68 4.80
N PHE A 233 15.07 -24.25 5.92
CA PHE A 233 15.66 -25.40 6.63
C PHE A 233 14.83 -25.70 7.90
N CYS A 234 13.62 -26.20 7.69
CA CYS A 234 12.77 -26.92 8.63
C CYS A 234 11.60 -27.38 7.77
N SER A 235 11.74 -28.43 6.96
CA SER A 235 11.83 -29.83 7.38
C SER A 235 12.48 -30.69 6.29
N CYS A 236 13.03 -31.85 6.69
CA CYS A 236 13.62 -32.93 5.88
C CYS A 236 15.08 -32.75 5.43
N PHE A 237 16.04 -33.17 6.28
CA PHE A 237 16.83 -34.42 6.06
C PHE A 237 17.83 -34.61 7.22
N CYS A 238 17.44 -35.43 8.20
CA CYS A 238 18.36 -36.32 8.91
C CYS A 238 18.29 -37.70 8.21
N PHE A 239 19.41 -38.44 8.22
CA PHE A 239 19.76 -39.67 7.47
C PHE A 239 20.16 -39.39 6.01
N VAL A 240 21.41 -39.61 5.58
CA VAL A 240 22.42 -40.64 5.96
C VAL A 240 23.73 -40.01 6.42
#